data_AF-A0A932D8T7-F1
#
_entry.id   AF-A0A932D8T7-F1
#
_cell.length_a   1.000
_cell.length_b   1.000
_cell.length_c   1.000
_cell.angle_alpha   90.00
_cell.angle_beta   90.00
_cell.angle_gamma   90.00
#
_symmetry.space_group_name_H-M   'P 1'
#
loop_
_entity.id
_entity.type
_entity.pdbx_description
1 polymer ?
#
loop_
_entity_poly.entity_id
_entity_poly.type
_entity_poly.pdbx_seq_one_letter_code
_entity_poly.pdbx_strand_id
1 'polypeptide(L)' 'MNLETDFASPDSATVGLRRSVLEAARIACEVRNEAISQAMPGLQFVSELWVLHDEDYEEAVRLLSESGASARAGAG' A
#
# COMPACT_ATOMS: atom_id res chain seq x y z
N MET A 1 4.84 -3.12 18.15
CA MET A 1 4.31 -3.04 16.79
C MET A 1 5.35 -2.32 15.97
N ASN A 2 6.22 -3.09 15.31
CA ASN A 2 7.14 -2.55 14.31
C ASN A 2 6.40 -2.71 12.99
N LEU A 3 5.74 -1.65 12.57
CA LEU A 3 4.90 -1.65 11.39
C LEU A 3 5.85 -1.58 10.18
N GLU A 4 6.18 -2.73 9.58
CA GLU A 4 7.18 -2.83 8.51
C GLU A 4 6.58 -2.62 7.12
N THR A 5 6.81 -1.40 6.62
CA THR A 5 7.01 -0.92 5.24
C THR A 5 5.85 -0.78 4.25
N ASP A 6 5.71 0.49 3.87
CA ASP A 6 4.74 1.17 3.01
C ASP A 6 4.72 0.71 1.54
N PHE A 7 3.56 0.22 1.09
CA PHE A 7 3.24 0.21 -0.34
C PHE A 7 2.75 1.60 -0.78
N ALA A 8 3.63 2.59 -0.72
CA ALA A 8 3.30 3.97 -1.06
C ALA A 8 3.13 4.17 -2.58
N SER A 9 2.15 4.98 -2.98
CA SER A 9 2.02 5.47 -4.36
C SER A 9 1.37 6.85 -4.38
N PRO A 10 1.83 7.78 -5.26
CA PRO A 10 1.12 9.03 -5.52
C PRO A 10 -0.22 8.80 -6.25
N ASP A 11 -0.37 7.64 -6.89
CA ASP A 11 -1.61 7.25 -7.53
C ASP A 11 -2.50 6.48 -6.56
N SER A 12 -3.56 7.14 -6.10
CA SER A 12 -4.58 6.55 -5.22
C SER A 12 -5.26 5.31 -5.83
N ALA A 13 -5.37 5.22 -7.16
CA ALA A 13 -5.94 4.05 -7.81
C ALA A 13 -5.06 2.81 -7.64
N THR A 14 -3.74 2.97 -7.75
CA THR A 14 -2.76 1.90 -7.47
C THR A 14 -2.86 1.42 -6.02
N VAL A 15 -3.03 2.33 -5.06
CA VAL A 15 -3.20 1.96 -3.65
C VAL A 15 -4.52 1.21 -3.42
N GLY A 16 -5.61 1.67 -4.03
CA GLY A 16 -6.91 0.99 -3.98
C GLY A 16 -6.88 -0.42 -4.61
N LEU A 17 -6.14 -0.60 -5.70
CA LEU A 17 -5.94 -1.91 -6.32
C LEU A 17 -5.19 -2.86 -5.38
N ARG A 18 -4.06 -2.41 -4.80
CA ARG A 18 -3.28 -3.20 -3.85
C ARG A 18 -4.11 -3.60 -2.63
N ARG A 19 -4.86 -2.65 -2.07
CA ARG A 19 -5.80 -2.92 -0.97
C ARG A 19 -6.81 -3.99 -1.35
N SER A 20 -7.40 -3.90 -2.53
CA SER A 20 -8.38 -4.88 -3.02
C SER A 20 -7.78 -6.29 -3.14
N VAL A 21 -6.52 -6.40 -3.59
CA VAL A 21 -5.80 -7.69 -3.66
C VAL A 21 -5.58 -8.27 -2.26
N LEU A 22 -5.16 -7.46 -1.29
CA LEU A 22 -4.93 -7.93 0.09
C LEU A 22 -6.25 -8.29 0.79
N GLU A 23 -7.29 -7.48 0.65
CA GLU A 23 -8.62 -7.77 1.21
C GLU A 23 -9.21 -9.05 0.63
N ALA A 24 -9.05 -9.31 -0.68
CA ALA A 24 -9.47 -10.57 -1.31
C ALA A 24 -8.74 -11.79 -0.74
N ALA A 25 -7.48 -11.62 -0.31
CA ALA A 25 -6.70 -12.65 0.38
C ALA A 25 -6.98 -12.72 1.89
N ARG A 26 -7.87 -11.88 2.42
CA ARG A 26 -8.18 -11.73 3.85
C ARG A 26 -6.99 -11.25 4.70
N ILE A 27 -6.09 -10.48 4.10
CA ILE A 27 -4.98 -9.82 4.79
C ILE A 27 -5.45 -8.47 5.32
N ALA A 28 -5.25 -8.24 6.62
CA ALA A 28 -5.66 -7.00 7.26
C ALA A 28 -4.73 -5.85 6.85
N CYS A 29 -5.28 -4.79 6.25
CA CYS A 29 -4.51 -3.64 5.79
C CYS A 29 -5.25 -2.30 5.99
N GLU A 30 -4.48 -1.22 6.10
CA GLU A 30 -4.98 0.16 6.27
C GLU A 30 -4.35 1.09 5.24
N VAL A 31 -5.15 1.96 4.63
CA VAL A 31 -4.64 3.05 3.78
C VAL A 31 -4.52 4.31 4.63
N ARG A 32 -3.32 4.87 4.66
CA ARG A 32 -2.99 6.11 5.35
C ARG A 32 -2.71 7.21 4.32
N ASN A 33 -2.89 8.46 4.73
CA ASN A 33 -2.59 9.66 3.95
C ASN A 33 -3.42 9.87 2.66
N GLU A 34 -4.45 9.05 2.40
CA GLU A 34 -5.37 9.22 1.26
C GLU A 34 -6.08 10.57 1.26
N ALA A 35 -6.62 10.99 2.41
CA ALA A 35 -7.32 12.27 2.56
C ALA A 35 -6.40 13.49 2.35
N ILE A 36 -5.12 13.38 2.72
CA ILE A 36 -4.13 14.45 2.58
C ILE A 36 -3.65 14.52 1.13
N SER A 37 -3.41 13.37 0.49
CA SER A 37 -3.06 13.26 -0.92
C SER A 37 -4.11 13.89 -1.83
N GLN A 38 -5.40 13.73 -1.51
CA GLN A 38 -6.51 14.34 -2.25
C GLN A 38 -6.71 15.84 -1.96
N ALA A 39 -6.47 16.27 -0.71
CA ALA A 39 -6.70 17.67 -0.30
C ALA A 39 -5.59 18.64 -0.74
N MET A 40 -4.37 18.13 -1.00
CA MET A 40 -3.21 18.96 -1.36
C MET A 40 -2.50 18.43 -2.61
N PRO A 41 -3.10 18.57 -3.80
CA PRO A 41 -2.44 18.21 -5.05
C PRO A 41 -1.18 19.07 -5.24
N GLY A 42 0.00 18.43 -5.28
CA GLY A 42 1.29 19.09 -5.51
C GLY A 42 2.30 18.99 -4.35
N LEU A 43 1.88 18.57 -3.16
CA LEU A 43 2.80 18.06 -2.14
C LEU A 43 3.01 16.57 -2.36
N GLN A 44 4.21 16.05 -2.08
CA GLN A 44 4.59 14.63 -2.22
C GLN A 44 3.89 13.72 -1.19
N PHE A 45 2.65 14.01 -0.81
CA PHE A 45 1.85 13.12 0.02
C PHE A 45 1.37 11.96 -0.84
N VAL A 46 2.10 10.85 -0.72
CA VAL A 46 1.76 9.57 -1.31
C VAL A 46 0.76 8.86 -0.40
N SER A 47 -0.22 8.19 -0.99
CA SER A 47 -1.11 7.30 -0.24
C SER A 47 -0.31 6.05 0.13
N GLU A 48 -0.39 5.61 1.38
CA GLU A 48 0.41 4.52 1.92
C GLU A 48 -0.51 3.37 2.32
N LEU A 49 -0.20 2.15 1.87
CA LEU A 49 -0.90 0.94 2.31
C LEU A 49 -0.02 0.17 3.29
N TRP A 50 -0.58 -0.09 4.46
CA TRP A 50 0.06 -0.73 5.59
C TRP A 50 -0.58 -2.08 5.87
N VAL A 51 0.22 -3.12 6.04
CA VAL A 51 -0.25 -4.43 6.53
C VAL A 51 -0.27 -4.36 8.06
N LEU A 52 -1.38 -4.79 8.68
CA LEU A 52 -1.60 -4.63 10.12
C LEU A 52 -0.93 -5.72 10.97
N HIS A 53 -0.57 -6.85 10.35
CA HIS A 53 0.04 -8.00 10.99
C HIS A 53 1.32 -8.41 10.25
N ASP A 54 2.43 -8.46 10.99
CA ASP A 54 3.74 -8.78 10.42
C ASP A 54 3.78 -10.20 9.82
N GLU A 55 2.98 -11.13 10.37
CA GLU A 55 2.86 -12.51 9.85
C GLU A 55 2.27 -12.58 8.44
N ASP A 56 1.46 -11.60 8.05
CA ASP A 56 0.85 -11.52 6.72
C ASP A 56 1.75 -10.80 5.70
N TYR A 57 2.86 -10.22 6.14
CA TYR A 57 3.69 -9.35 5.30
C TYR A 57 4.31 -10.08 4.11
N GLU A 58 4.91 -11.25 4.34
CA GLU A 58 5.51 -12.03 3.25
C GLU A 58 4.48 -12.44 2.20
N GLU A 59 3.27 -12.82 2.64
CA GLU A 59 2.19 -13.19 1.73
C GLU A 59 1.64 -11.97 0.99
N ALA A 60 1.53 -10.82 1.64
CA ALA A 60 1.15 -9.57 1.00
C ALA A 60 2.13 -9.17 -0.11
N VAL A 61 3.43 -9.25 0.15
CA VAL A 61 4.49 -8.99 -0.85
C VAL A 61 4.39 -9.96 -2.03
N ARG A 62 4.15 -11.23 -1.75
CA ARG A 62 3.98 -12.27 -2.78
C ARG A 62 2.79 -11.98 -3.68
N LEU A 63 1.61 -11.74 -3.10
CA LEU A 63 0.37 -11.46 -3.83
C LEU A 63 0.45 -10.19 -4.67
N LEU A 64 1.07 -9.13 -4.14
CA LEU A 64 1.23 -7.87 -4.88
C LEU A 64 2.25 -8.01 -6.03
N SER A 65 3.24 -8.89 -5.89
CA SER A 65 4.20 -9.21 -6.95
C SER A 65 3.56 -10.06 -8.05
N GLU A 66 2.75 -11.06 -7.69
CA GLU A 66 2.05 -11.95 -8.63
C GLU A 66 0.93 -11.24 -9.40
N SER A 67 0.23 -10.30 -8.75
CA SER A 67 -0.83 -9.51 -9.37
C SER A 67 -0.33 -8.39 -10.30
N GLY A 68 0.99 -8.17 -10.37
CA GLY A 68 1.57 -7.05 -11.12
C GLY A 68 1.29 -5.68 -10.50
N ALA A 69 0.71 -5.63 -9.29
CA ALA A 69 0.46 -4.41 -8.52
C ALA A 69 1.70 -3.92 -7.73
N SER A 70 2.82 -4.64 -7.86
CA SER A 70 4.11 -4.27 -7.28
C SER A 70 4.67 -3.03 -7.98
N ALA A 71 4.64 -1.90 -7.28
CA ALA A 71 5.59 -0.84 -7.54
C ALA A 71 6.37 -0.68 -6.23
N ARG A 72 7.63 -1.14 -6.25
CA ARG A 72 8.65 -0.58 -5.36
C ARG A 72 8.57 0.92 -5.54
N ALA A 73 8.21 1.66 -4.49
CA ALA A 73 8.58 3.06 -4.42
C ALA A 73 10.11 3.08 -4.58
N GLY A 74 10.58 3.58 -5.73
CA GLY A 74 11.99 3.74 -5.99
C GLY A 74 12.56 4.71 -4.96
N ALA A 75 13.33 4.20 -4.01
CA ALA A 75 14.38 4.97 -3.37
C ALA A 75 15.46 5.19 -4.45
N GLY A 76 15.37 6.34 -5.12
CA GLY A 76 16.47 6.91 -5.89
C GLY A 76 17.46 7.64 -4.97
#